data_AF-A0A954U3X4-F1
#
_entry.id   AF-A0A954U3X4-F1
#
_cell.length_a   1.000
_cell.length_b   1.000
_cell.length_c   1.000
_cell.angle_alpha   90.00
_cell.angle_beta   90.00
_cell.angle_gamma   90.00
#
_symmetry.space_group_name_H-M   'P 1'
#
loop_
_entity.id
_entity.type
_entity.pdbx_description
1 polymer ?
#
loop_
_entity_poly.entity_id
_entity_poly.type
_entity_poly.pdbx_seq_one_letter_code
_entity_poly.pdbx_strand_id
1 'polypeptide(L)'
;ELVQRETNRNMERAGVPVALSAEMTELLVLTFRELRAGKTADGKALESLSTVLSTAEAVSTACAAGIHAYYYGEGAVQPQHLVQHLLGTVLKDNPDDLKKVRHYFDHVVKKRTTQHWKEYYDARGELG
;
A
#
# COMPACT_ATOMS: atom_id res chain seq x y z
N GLU A 1 2.77 -11.78 7.01
CA GLU A 1 3.96 -12.42 7.63
C GLU A 1 5.28 -12.07 6.94
N LEU A 2 5.53 -12.46 5.68
CA LEU A 2 6.81 -12.18 5.01
C LEU A 2 7.08 -10.68 4.84
N VAL A 3 6.15 -9.92 4.24
CA VAL A 3 6.32 -8.46 4.01
C VAL A 3 6.61 -7.72 5.32
N GLN A 4 5.76 -7.92 6.33
CA GLN A 4 5.93 -7.30 7.65
C GLN A 4 7.28 -7.60 8.28
N ARG A 5 7.71 -8.88 8.26
CA ARG A 5 8.98 -9.28 8.86
C ARG A 5 10.17 -8.64 8.14
N GLU A 6 10.21 -8.67 6.82
CA GLU A 6 11.33 -8.09 6.07
C GLU A 6 11.33 -6.56 6.18
N THR A 7 10.17 -5.90 6.17
CA THR A 7 10.06 -4.46 6.43
C THR A 7 10.62 -4.10 7.80
N ASN A 8 10.16 -4.77 8.87
CA ASN A 8 10.62 -4.48 10.23
C ASN A 8 12.12 -4.74 10.39
N ARG A 9 12.64 -5.82 9.81
CA ARG A 9 14.08 -6.12 9.79
C ARG A 9 14.89 -5.03 9.08
N ASN A 10 14.38 -4.51 7.98
CA ASN A 10 15.05 -3.43 7.23
C ASN A 10 15.02 -2.10 8.02
N MET A 11 13.92 -1.81 8.71
CA MET A 11 13.78 -0.65 9.59
C MET A 11 14.78 -0.68 10.74
N GLU A 12 14.87 -1.81 11.45
CA GLU A 12 15.82 -2.02 12.53
C GLU A 12 17.27 -1.80 12.07
N ARG A 13 17.63 -2.36 10.91
CA ARG A 13 18.97 -2.18 10.31
C ARG A 13 19.26 -0.74 9.93
N ALA A 14 18.24 0.02 9.54
CA ALA A 14 18.36 1.43 9.20
C ALA A 14 18.34 2.35 10.43
N GLY A 15 18.20 1.80 11.65
CA GLY A 15 18.07 2.60 12.87
C GLY A 15 16.77 3.38 12.96
N VAL A 16 15.72 2.94 12.25
CA VAL A 16 14.38 3.55 12.25
C VAL A 16 13.49 2.73 13.18
N PRO A 17 13.15 3.22 14.39
CA PRO A 17 12.38 2.48 15.40
C PRO A 17 10.87 2.46 15.08
N VAL A 18 10.51 2.22 13.82
CA VAL A 18 9.13 2.09 13.34
C VAL A 18 8.88 0.67 12.88
N ALA A 19 7.78 0.07 13.33
CA ALA A 19 7.34 -1.24 12.90
C ALA A 19 6.06 -1.14 12.08
N LEU A 20 5.95 -1.97 11.05
CA LEU A 20 4.73 -2.14 10.28
C LEU A 20 3.74 -2.97 11.11
N SER A 21 2.56 -2.40 11.38
CA SER A 21 1.48 -3.09 12.10
C SER A 21 0.85 -4.19 11.23
N ALA A 22 0.08 -5.08 11.86
CA ALA A 22 -0.67 -6.11 11.15
C ALA A 22 -1.71 -5.50 10.19
N GLU A 23 -2.38 -4.42 10.60
CA GLU A 23 -3.38 -3.73 9.79
C GLU A 23 -2.75 -3.07 8.56
N MET A 24 -1.62 -2.38 8.72
CA MET A 24 -0.91 -1.77 7.59
C MET A 24 -0.35 -2.84 6.63
N THR A 25 0.11 -3.97 7.19
CA THR A 25 0.51 -5.13 6.41
C THR A 25 -0.66 -5.68 5.59
N GLU A 26 -1.84 -5.81 6.20
CA GLU A 26 -3.06 -6.28 5.53
C GLU A 26 -3.44 -5.35 4.37
N LEU A 27 -3.51 -4.04 4.62
CA LEU A 27 -3.84 -3.03 3.60
C LEU A 27 -2.95 -3.19 2.37
N LEU A 28 -1.64 -3.20 2.59
CA LEU A 28 -0.65 -3.23 1.53
C LEU A 28 -0.66 -4.56 0.78
N VAL A 29 -0.60 -5.69 1.50
CA VAL A 29 -0.53 -7.02 0.89
C VAL A 29 -1.81 -7.34 0.13
N LEU A 30 -2.98 -7.00 0.67
CA LEU A 30 -4.24 -7.25 -0.01
C LEU A 30 -4.36 -6.39 -1.27
N THR A 31 -4.03 -5.10 -1.19
CA THR A 31 -4.00 -4.20 -2.34
C THR A 31 -3.10 -4.73 -3.45
N PHE A 32 -1.85 -5.08 -3.12
CA PHE A 32 -0.89 -5.63 -4.09
C PHE A 32 -1.38 -6.93 -4.70
N ARG A 33 -1.94 -7.84 -3.88
CA ARG A 33 -2.42 -9.14 -4.35
C ARG A 33 -3.55 -8.98 -5.36
N GLU A 34 -4.53 -8.14 -5.08
CA GLU A 34 -5.71 -7.99 -5.93
C GLU A 34 -5.38 -7.26 -7.24
N LEU A 35 -4.59 -6.18 -7.16
CA LEU A 35 -4.14 -5.43 -8.34
C LEU A 35 -3.25 -6.30 -9.24
N ARG A 36 -2.32 -7.06 -8.66
CA ARG A 36 -1.48 -8.01 -9.42
C ARG A 36 -2.31 -9.11 -10.10
N ALA A 37 -3.31 -9.62 -9.40
CA ALA A 37 -4.15 -10.71 -9.90
C ALA A 37 -5.18 -10.24 -10.95
N GLY A 38 -5.40 -8.93 -11.09
CA GLY A 38 -6.53 -8.40 -11.87
C GLY A 38 -7.87 -8.90 -11.33
N LYS A 39 -7.96 -9.18 -10.02
CA LYS A 39 -9.13 -9.79 -9.40
C LYS A 39 -9.18 -9.52 -7.90
N THR A 40 -10.34 -9.13 -7.39
CA THR A 40 -10.57 -8.98 -5.94
C THR A 40 -10.63 -10.33 -5.23
N ALA A 41 -10.50 -10.33 -3.90
CA ALA A 41 -10.59 -11.52 -3.07
C ALA A 41 -11.96 -12.23 -3.15
N ASP A 42 -13.05 -11.49 -3.38
CA ASP A 42 -14.40 -12.01 -3.64
C ASP A 42 -14.63 -12.37 -5.12
N GLY A 43 -13.61 -12.22 -5.96
CA GLY A 43 -13.57 -12.79 -7.30
C GLY A 43 -14.05 -11.88 -8.44
N LYS A 44 -14.22 -10.57 -8.20
CA LYS A 44 -14.57 -9.60 -9.24
C LYS A 44 -13.34 -9.24 -10.04
N ALA A 45 -13.48 -9.19 -11.37
CA ALA A 45 -12.39 -8.79 -12.26
C ALA A 45 -12.01 -7.32 -12.02
N LEU A 46 -10.71 -7.04 -12.13
CA LEU A 46 -10.11 -5.71 -12.13
C LEU A 46 -9.29 -5.57 -13.41
N GLU A 47 -9.10 -4.32 -13.86
CA GLU A 47 -8.15 -4.06 -14.92
C GLU A 47 -6.73 -4.38 -14.46
N SER A 48 -6.01 -5.16 -15.27
CA SER A 48 -4.61 -5.52 -14.97
C SER A 48 -3.71 -4.28 -15.06
N LEU A 49 -2.85 -4.13 -14.05
CA LEU A 49 -1.77 -3.15 -14.12
C LEU A 49 -0.65 -3.67 -15.02
N SER A 50 0.02 -2.75 -15.72
CA SER A 50 1.32 -3.06 -16.35
C SER A 50 2.46 -3.09 -15.35
N THR A 51 2.34 -2.33 -14.26
CA THR A 51 3.30 -2.24 -13.17
C THR A 51 3.47 -3.58 -12.45
N VAL A 52 4.71 -3.97 -12.19
CA VAL A 52 5.00 -5.19 -11.41
C VAL A 52 4.81 -4.91 -9.92
N LEU A 53 3.79 -5.55 -9.33
CA LEU A 53 3.51 -5.51 -7.89
C LEU A 53 4.02 -6.79 -7.18
N SER A 54 5.33 -6.87 -6.96
CA SER A 54 5.96 -8.03 -6.32
C SER A 54 5.97 -7.95 -4.78
N THR A 55 6.41 -9.03 -4.11
CA THR A 55 6.69 -9.01 -2.67
C THR A 55 7.80 -8.02 -2.33
N ALA A 56 8.83 -7.91 -3.17
CA ALA A 56 9.93 -6.97 -2.96
C ALA A 56 9.43 -5.52 -3.06
N GLU A 57 8.53 -5.24 -4.00
CA GLU A 57 7.90 -3.93 -4.12
C GLU A 57 7.06 -3.60 -2.90
N ALA A 58 6.25 -4.54 -2.38
CA ALA A 58 5.51 -4.32 -1.14
C ALA A 58 6.44 -4.01 0.05
N VAL A 59 7.57 -4.72 0.17
CA VAL A 59 8.57 -4.43 1.22
C VAL A 59 9.15 -3.03 1.04
N SER A 60 9.55 -2.66 -0.18
CA SER A 60 10.09 -1.32 -0.47
C SER A 60 9.08 -0.20 -0.23
N THR A 61 7.81 -0.37 -0.64
CA THR A 61 6.72 0.59 -0.37
C THR A 61 6.49 0.77 1.13
N ALA A 62 6.43 -0.34 1.88
CA ALA A 62 6.29 -0.28 3.34
C ALA A 62 7.51 0.35 4.01
N CYS A 63 8.72 0.10 3.48
CA CYS A 63 9.92 0.75 3.98
C CYS A 63 9.90 2.26 3.76
N ALA A 64 9.50 2.70 2.57
CA ALA A 64 9.37 4.13 2.28
C ALA A 64 8.31 4.79 3.18
N ALA A 65 7.19 4.11 3.42
CA ALA A 65 6.15 4.56 4.34
C ALA A 65 6.62 4.67 5.79
N GLY A 66 7.41 3.70 6.28
CA GLY A 66 7.98 3.74 7.64
C GLY A 66 9.01 4.85 7.81
N ILE A 67 9.88 5.07 6.83
CA ILE A 67 10.84 6.19 6.84
C ILE A 67 10.09 7.52 6.82
N HIS A 68 9.05 7.63 5.98
CA HIS A 68 8.20 8.82 5.93
C HIS A 68 7.56 9.09 7.30
N ALA A 69 6.91 8.08 7.88
CA ALA A 69 6.27 8.19 9.19
C ALA A 69 7.25 8.60 10.30
N TYR A 70 8.49 8.11 10.25
CA TYR A 70 9.51 8.42 11.26
C TYR A 70 10.02 9.86 11.17
N TYR A 71 10.37 10.32 9.96
CA TYR A 71 11.02 11.62 9.80
C TYR A 71 10.05 12.79 9.61
N TYR A 72 8.86 12.54 9.06
CA TYR A 72 7.90 13.60 8.72
C TYR A 72 6.47 13.33 9.22
N GLY A 73 6.29 12.29 10.05
CA GLY A 73 5.01 11.96 10.67
C GLY A 73 5.15 11.80 12.19
N GLU A 74 4.25 11.01 12.77
CA GLU A 74 4.17 10.78 14.22
C GLU A 74 4.94 9.54 14.69
N GLY A 75 5.85 9.01 13.88
CA GLY A 75 6.62 7.81 14.21
C GLY A 75 5.83 6.50 14.09
N ALA A 76 4.68 6.52 13.43
CA ALA A 76 3.86 5.33 13.17
C ALA A 76 3.36 5.30 11.73
N VAL A 77 3.44 4.14 11.07
CA VAL A 77 2.88 3.97 9.72
C VAL A 77 1.36 4.09 9.80
N GLN A 78 0.82 4.95 8.95
CA GLN A 78 -0.60 5.25 8.84
C GLN A 78 -1.06 4.95 7.41
N PRO A 79 -2.36 4.74 7.17
CA PRO A 79 -2.89 4.47 5.83
C PRO A 79 -2.47 5.49 4.78
N GLN A 80 -2.41 6.78 5.14
CA GLN A 80 -1.97 7.86 4.24
C GLN A 80 -0.55 7.64 3.70
N HIS A 81 0.39 7.24 4.57
CA HIS A 81 1.76 6.93 4.16
C HIS A 81 1.80 5.79 3.13
N LEU A 82 0.93 4.78 3.27
CA LEU A 82 0.84 3.69 2.30
C LEU A 82 0.30 4.17 0.95
N VAL A 83 -0.71 5.03 0.92
CA VAL A 83 -1.27 5.55 -0.36
C VAL A 83 -0.24 6.39 -1.10
N GLN A 84 0.47 7.28 -0.41
CA GLN A 84 1.52 8.12 -0.99
C GLN A 84 2.63 7.29 -1.64
N HIS A 85 3.09 6.22 -0.96
CA HIS A 85 4.16 5.37 -1.48
C HIS A 85 3.67 4.32 -2.48
N LEU A 86 2.39 3.95 -2.44
CA LEU A 86 1.75 3.17 -3.50
C LEU A 86 1.75 3.95 -4.81
N LEU A 87 1.45 5.25 -4.77
CA LEU A 87 1.48 6.11 -5.96
C LEU A 87 2.85 6.07 -6.64
N GLY A 88 3.94 6.20 -5.87
CA GLY A 88 5.31 6.12 -6.39
C GLY A 88 5.61 4.77 -7.04
N THR A 89 5.16 3.66 -6.44
CA THR A 89 5.32 2.32 -7.02
C THR A 89 4.53 2.14 -8.32
N VAL A 90 3.33 2.72 -8.41
CA VAL A 90 2.45 2.56 -9.58
C VAL A 90 2.89 3.45 -10.75
N LEU A 91 3.33 4.67 -10.47
CA LEU A 91 3.74 5.62 -11.52
C LEU A 91 5.10 5.32 -12.14
N LYS A 92 5.92 4.45 -11.55
CA LYS A 92 7.28 4.17 -12.04
C LYS A 92 7.30 3.55 -13.44
N ASP A 93 6.27 2.77 -13.80
CA ASP A 93 6.23 2.00 -15.05
C ASP A 93 5.26 2.61 -16.06
N ASN A 94 4.02 2.94 -15.64
CA ASN A 94 2.98 3.44 -16.55
C ASN A 94 2.02 4.42 -15.86
N PRO A 95 1.96 5.69 -16.30
CA PRO A 95 1.02 6.68 -15.77
C PRO A 95 -0.46 6.29 -15.88
N ASP A 96 -0.85 5.48 -16.86
CA ASP A 96 -2.24 5.05 -17.00
C ASP A 96 -2.69 4.04 -15.93
N ASP A 97 -1.74 3.37 -15.24
CA ASP A 97 -2.07 2.47 -14.13
C ASP A 97 -2.66 3.25 -12.94
N LEU A 98 -2.41 4.55 -12.83
CA LEU A 98 -3.01 5.40 -11.80
C LEU A 98 -4.54 5.41 -11.87
N LYS A 99 -5.11 5.49 -13.08
CA LYS A 99 -6.57 5.49 -13.27
C LYS A 99 -7.20 4.19 -12.75
N LYS A 100 -6.53 3.06 -12.99
CA LYS A 100 -6.96 1.73 -12.53
C LYS A 100 -6.90 1.62 -11.01
N VAL A 101 -5.86 2.17 -10.40
CA VAL A 101 -5.74 2.22 -8.93
C VAL A 101 -6.81 3.11 -8.31
N ARG A 102 -7.08 4.29 -8.88
CA ARG A 102 -8.19 5.15 -8.41
C ARG A 102 -9.53 4.41 -8.47
N HIS A 103 -9.81 3.74 -9.60
CA HIS A 103 -11.01 2.91 -9.73
C HIS A 103 -11.06 1.78 -8.68
N TYR A 104 -9.92 1.12 -8.39
CA TYR A 104 -9.84 0.13 -7.31
C TYR A 104 -10.21 0.74 -5.95
N PHE A 105 -9.74 1.95 -5.63
CA PHE A 105 -10.11 2.63 -4.39
C PHE A 105 -11.62 2.90 -4.31
N ASP A 106 -12.21 3.45 -5.37
CA ASP A 106 -13.62 3.84 -5.37
C ASP A 106 -14.61 2.68 -5.41
N HIS A 107 -14.21 1.53 -5.96
CA HIS A 107 -15.11 0.39 -6.14
C HIS A 107 -14.81 -0.83 -5.26
N VAL A 108 -13.59 -0.94 -4.71
CA VAL A 108 -13.18 -2.05 -3.85
C VAL A 108 -12.89 -1.56 -2.44
N VAL A 109 -11.92 -0.65 -2.27
CA VAL A 109 -11.49 -0.16 -0.95
C VAL A 109 -12.65 0.49 -0.20
N LYS A 110 -13.44 1.34 -0.88
CA LYS A 110 -14.64 2.01 -0.34
C LYS A 110 -15.63 1.08 0.37
N LYS A 111 -15.71 -0.19 -0.03
CA LYS A 111 -16.68 -1.16 0.51
C LYS A 111 -16.20 -1.85 1.78
N ARG A 112 -14.94 -1.69 2.16
CA ARG A 112 -14.35 -2.29 3.35
C ARG A 112 -14.61 -1.39 4.56
N THR A 113 -15.12 -1.97 5.64
CA THR A 113 -15.78 -1.22 6.72
C THR A 113 -14.99 -1.09 8.02
N THR A 114 -13.88 -1.81 8.17
CA THR A 114 -12.99 -1.64 9.33
C THR A 114 -12.34 -0.25 9.30
N GLN A 115 -11.88 0.20 10.46
CA GLN A 115 -11.37 1.57 10.62
C GLN A 115 -10.17 1.87 9.71
N HIS A 116 -9.16 1.00 9.70
CA HIS A 116 -7.96 1.16 8.86
C HIS A 116 -8.27 1.16 7.36
N TRP A 117 -9.30 0.43 6.92
CA TRP A 117 -9.73 0.42 5.52
C TRP A 117 -10.47 1.72 5.14
N LYS A 118 -11.25 2.31 6.05
CA LYS A 118 -11.89 3.62 5.84
C LYS A 118 -10.85 4.73 5.73
N GLU A 119 -9.90 4.78 6.67
CA GLU A 119 -8.80 5.74 6.65
C GLU A 119 -7.94 5.60 5.38
N TYR A 120 -7.72 4.37 4.92
CA TYR A 120 -7.04 4.12 3.65
C TYR A 120 -7.83 4.64 2.44
N TYR A 121 -9.16 4.47 2.43
CA TYR A 121 -10.02 5.06 1.41
C TYR A 121 -10.01 6.60 1.46
N ASP A 122 -10.04 7.19 2.65
CA ASP A 122 -10.04 8.64 2.83
C ASP A 122 -8.72 9.26 2.36
N ALA A 123 -7.61 8.55 2.53
CA ALA A 123 -6.30 8.93 2.00
C ALA A 123 -6.17 8.84 0.47
N ARG A 124 -7.19 8.39 -0.28
CA ARG A 124 -7.12 8.32 -1.76
C ARG A 124 -6.85 9.67 -2.44
N GLY A 125 -7.10 10.79 -1.75
CA GLY A 125 -6.74 12.12 -2.25
C GLY A 125 -5.25 12.27 -2.56
N GLU A 126 -4.39 11.47 -1.92
CA GLU A 126 -2.95 11.40 -2.20
C GLU A 126 -2.64 10.82 -3.59
N LEU A 127 -3.58 10.12 -4.23
CA LEU A 127 -3.44 9.62 -5.60
C LEU A 127 -3.62 10.73 -6.66
N GLY A 128 -3.91 11.96 -6.23
CA GLY A 128 -4.23 13.12 -7.08
C GLY A 128 -5.57 13.03 -7.81
#